data_AF-A0A947F6G6-F1
#
_entry.id   AF-A0A947F6G6-F1
#
_cell.length_a   1.000
_cell.length_b   1.000
_cell.length_c   1.000
_cell.angle_alpha   90.00
_cell.angle_beta   90.00
_cell.angle_gamma   90.00
#
_symmetry.space_group_name_H-M   'P 1'
#
loop_
_entity.id
_entity.type
_entity.pdbx_description
1 polymer ?
#
loop_
_entity_poly.entity_id
_entity_poly.type
_entity_poly.pdbx_seq_one_letter_code
_entity_poly.pdbx_strand_id
1 'polypeptide(L)'
;MSVFKEKSVFTSLNQRGPLAVKPAIDLSRRFSPEARQWVKELKRSQLTLTKYRALRSQIFEFLNVPDYQAIKQLLSDVSRRRECSIRARHLLGNMFGIHGTELELKSRVSDYARTADAVINSLKIKIFAPYASHIAITNEVEIAADPIDLLLMIFDDRYHRKARFEAQRKLSLMSLAGSIDQRERETGIEDNFSTFLDFLNQYVWSKHQKIGEHDIVYLLSNHQDADFSCSEVKVLTQEDAAHVKLTKGNKLTLLKRRRFIAGNREIPIYVSIRKKPPEAKVLKLLRKNEKNPAVAVDDELGLMAVLNSAADVKIFQKHLTQSATRADSFMILEDISDTLTGGRHKATSTGSSSSTPMLKFFARLGGMRVEFIIHTNPSWVNYMYQKDTAHDEYEVRRIFDSGVAELLFPRDIYLLDHSIVRNNMIRLFRKQIEEAWHWEENGTKSKGK
;
A
#
# COMPACT_ATOMS: atom_id res chain seq x y z
N MET A 1 -6.62 0.41 -15.82
CA MET A 1 -6.16 1.72 -16.31
C MET A 1 -4.67 1.85 -16.01
N SER A 2 -3.84 2.10 -17.02
CA SER A 2 -2.40 2.34 -16.80
C SER A 2 -2.19 3.77 -16.30
N VAL A 3 -1.45 3.92 -15.20
CA VAL A 3 -1.04 5.21 -14.61
C VAL A 3 -0.11 6.00 -15.54
N PHE A 4 0.33 5.39 -16.65
CA PHE A 4 1.28 5.93 -17.63
C PHE A 4 0.66 6.70 -18.80
N LYS A 5 -0.67 6.87 -18.84
CA LYS A 5 -1.35 7.60 -19.92
C LYS A 5 -1.24 9.13 -19.74
N GLU A 6 -1.42 9.91 -20.80
CA GLU A 6 -1.43 11.39 -20.76
C GLU A 6 -2.42 11.99 -19.73
N LYS A 7 -3.46 11.22 -19.38
CA LYS A 7 -4.46 11.54 -18.35
C LYS A 7 -4.01 11.24 -16.91
N SER A 8 -2.76 10.82 -16.70
CA SER A 8 -2.21 10.59 -15.36
C SER A 8 -2.31 11.86 -14.50
N VAL A 9 -2.70 11.69 -13.24
CA VAL A 9 -2.70 12.77 -12.25
C VAL A 9 -1.29 12.99 -11.67
N PHE A 10 -0.39 12.02 -11.84
CA PHE A 10 1.00 12.04 -11.38
C PHE A 10 1.97 12.56 -12.45
N THR A 11 1.66 13.73 -13.02
CA THR A 11 2.46 14.29 -14.11
C THR A 11 3.88 14.67 -13.73
N SER A 12 4.16 14.93 -12.45
CA SER A 12 5.51 15.17 -11.94
C SER A 12 6.41 13.93 -12.06
N LEU A 13 5.87 12.73 -11.94
CA LEU A 13 6.67 11.50 -11.95
C LEU A 13 6.82 10.90 -13.35
N ASN A 14 5.96 11.29 -14.29
CA ASN A 14 6.00 10.78 -15.65
C ASN A 14 7.26 11.26 -16.39
N GLN A 15 8.23 10.37 -16.60
CA GLN A 15 9.50 10.66 -17.30
C GLN A 15 9.38 10.78 -18.83
N ARG A 16 8.18 10.56 -19.39
CA ARG A 16 7.84 10.96 -20.78
C ARG A 16 7.08 12.29 -20.82
N GLY A 17 6.86 12.89 -19.66
CA GLY A 17 6.07 14.08 -19.47
C GLY A 17 6.89 15.37 -19.45
N PRO A 18 6.21 16.50 -19.21
CA PRO A 18 6.80 17.83 -19.23
C PRO A 18 7.89 18.03 -18.16
N LEU A 19 7.86 17.22 -17.11
CA LEU A 19 8.67 17.37 -15.90
C LEU A 19 9.69 16.23 -15.77
N ALA A 20 9.98 15.55 -16.88
CA ALA A 20 11.00 14.52 -16.95
C ALA A 20 12.37 15.08 -16.57
N VAL A 21 13.11 14.33 -15.75
CA VAL A 21 14.45 14.70 -15.32
C VAL A 21 15.41 14.53 -16.50
N LYS A 22 16.04 15.63 -16.90
CA LYS A 22 17.02 15.64 -18.00
C LYS A 22 18.41 15.22 -17.52
N PRO A 23 19.28 14.67 -18.40
CA PRO A 23 20.64 14.28 -18.04
C PRO A 23 21.49 15.40 -17.44
N ALA A 24 21.30 16.63 -17.92
CA ALA A 24 21.97 17.83 -17.40
C ALA A 24 20.97 18.98 -17.21
N ILE A 25 21.32 19.96 -16.37
CA ILE A 25 20.57 21.17 -16.08
C ILE A 25 21.45 22.39 -16.28
N ASP A 26 20.97 23.35 -17.07
CA ASP A 26 21.58 24.67 -17.18
C ASP A 26 20.56 25.75 -16.78
N LEU A 27 20.74 26.32 -15.59
CA LEU A 27 19.94 27.44 -15.09
C LEU A 27 20.46 28.80 -15.57
N SER A 28 21.63 28.86 -16.23
CA SER A 28 22.27 30.11 -16.63
C SER A 28 21.71 30.68 -17.94
N ARG A 29 21.23 29.80 -18.83
CA ARG A 29 20.73 30.18 -20.17
C ARG A 29 19.21 30.10 -20.25
N ARG A 30 18.56 31.24 -20.46
CA ARG A 30 17.09 31.30 -20.69
C ARG A 30 16.67 30.63 -22.00
N PHE A 31 17.54 30.61 -23.00
CA PHE A 31 17.28 30.02 -24.30
C PHE A 31 18.42 29.08 -24.70
N SER A 32 18.11 27.81 -24.86
CA SER A 32 19.01 26.79 -25.42
C SER A 32 18.28 25.98 -26.50
N PRO A 33 18.99 25.29 -27.41
CA PRO A 33 18.36 24.36 -28.36
C PRO A 33 17.47 23.32 -27.66
N GLU A 34 17.94 22.80 -26.52
CA GLU A 34 17.24 21.82 -25.69
C GLU A 34 15.96 22.41 -25.08
N ALA A 35 16.03 23.64 -24.55
CA ALA A 35 14.87 24.35 -24.03
C ALA A 35 13.84 24.63 -25.12
N ARG A 36 14.28 24.98 -26.34
CA ARG A 36 13.39 25.18 -27.50
C ARG A 36 12.72 23.88 -27.92
N GLN A 37 13.46 22.78 -27.99
CA GLN A 37 12.90 21.47 -28.31
C GLN A 37 11.87 21.04 -27.26
N TRP A 38 12.21 21.18 -25.99
CA TRP A 38 11.31 20.86 -24.90
C TRP A 38 10.03 21.71 -24.93
N VAL A 39 10.12 23.02 -25.18
CA VAL A 39 8.93 23.88 -25.37
C VAL A 39 8.08 23.42 -26.58
N LYS A 40 8.71 23.00 -27.69
CA LYS A 40 7.98 22.43 -28.83
C LYS A 40 7.24 21.14 -28.44
N GLU A 41 7.86 20.26 -27.66
CA GLU A 41 7.25 19.04 -27.14
C GLU A 41 6.08 19.35 -26.18
N LEU A 42 6.24 20.31 -25.26
CA LEU A 42 5.17 20.77 -24.36
C LEU A 42 3.96 21.29 -25.12
N LYS A 43 4.19 22.06 -26.19
CA LYS A 43 3.13 22.65 -27.02
C LYS A 43 2.32 21.62 -27.82
N ARG A 44 2.78 20.37 -27.93
CA ARG A 44 2.00 19.31 -28.59
C ARG A 44 0.71 18.96 -27.85
N SER A 45 0.60 19.27 -26.56
CA SER A 45 -0.60 19.06 -25.76
C SER A 45 -0.89 20.28 -24.89
N GLN A 46 -2.01 20.94 -25.16
CA GLN A 46 -2.45 22.12 -24.40
C GLN A 46 -2.63 21.80 -22.90
N LEU A 47 -3.13 20.59 -22.59
CA LEU A 47 -3.27 20.12 -21.22
C LEU A 47 -1.91 20.02 -20.52
N THR A 48 -0.91 19.45 -21.20
CA THR A 48 0.46 19.30 -20.69
C THR A 48 1.09 20.66 -20.43
N LEU A 49 0.93 21.61 -21.34
CA LEU A 49 1.42 22.98 -21.18
C LEU A 49 0.79 23.68 -19.96
N THR A 50 -0.52 23.56 -19.78
CA THR A 50 -1.23 24.13 -18.62
C THR A 50 -0.74 23.51 -17.31
N LYS A 51 -0.63 22.18 -17.23
CA LYS A 51 -0.10 21.47 -16.05
C LYS A 51 1.32 21.91 -15.70
N TYR A 52 2.18 22.06 -16.71
CA TYR A 52 3.54 22.57 -16.50
C TYR A 52 3.55 24.00 -15.95
N ARG A 53 2.77 24.92 -16.54
CA ARG A 53 2.71 26.32 -16.08
C ARG A 53 2.24 26.42 -14.63
N ALA A 54 1.18 25.68 -14.28
CA ALA A 54 0.67 25.65 -12.92
C ALA A 54 1.72 25.15 -11.92
N LEU A 55 2.39 24.02 -12.21
CA LEU A 55 3.41 23.49 -11.32
C LEU A 55 4.64 24.40 -11.22
N ARG A 56 5.08 24.99 -12.34
CA ARG A 56 6.19 25.95 -12.33
C ARG A 56 5.89 27.12 -11.41
N SER A 57 4.71 27.72 -11.52
CA SER A 57 4.28 28.82 -10.64
C SER A 57 4.25 28.38 -9.19
N GLN A 58 3.72 27.18 -8.88
CA GLN A 58 3.74 26.64 -7.51
C GLN A 58 5.16 26.46 -6.97
N ILE A 59 6.10 25.95 -7.78
CA ILE A 59 7.51 25.80 -7.40
C ILE A 59 8.13 27.16 -7.08
N PHE A 60 7.88 28.17 -7.92
CA PHE A 60 8.41 29.52 -7.73
C PHE A 60 7.86 30.18 -6.45
N GLU A 61 6.56 30.09 -6.23
CA GLU A 61 5.92 30.57 -5.00
C GLU A 61 6.44 29.84 -3.76
N PHE A 62 6.62 28.52 -3.85
CA PHE A 62 7.09 27.69 -2.74
C PHE A 62 8.55 27.99 -2.39
N LEU A 63 9.43 28.13 -3.40
CA LEU A 63 10.83 28.53 -3.25
C LEU A 63 11.02 30.04 -2.95
N ASN A 64 9.96 30.84 -3.07
CA ASN A 64 10.01 32.31 -2.98
C ASN A 64 10.97 32.95 -3.98
N VAL A 65 10.89 32.54 -5.25
CA VAL A 65 11.77 33.01 -6.33
C VAL A 65 10.95 33.46 -7.54
N PRO A 66 11.37 34.50 -8.28
CA PRO A 66 10.64 34.97 -9.46
C PRO A 66 10.84 34.10 -10.70
N ASP A 67 11.99 33.42 -10.81
CA ASP A 67 12.36 32.64 -11.98
C ASP A 67 13.41 31.54 -11.68
N TYR A 68 13.79 30.79 -12.72
CA TYR A 68 14.80 29.73 -12.64
C TYR A 68 16.22 30.23 -12.33
N GLN A 69 16.56 31.49 -12.65
CA GLN A 69 17.91 32.03 -12.37
C GLN A 69 18.08 32.31 -10.88
N ALA A 70 17.02 32.77 -10.22
CA ALA A 70 17.01 32.97 -8.77
C ALA A 70 17.16 31.64 -7.98
N ILE A 71 16.78 30.49 -8.54
CA ILE A 71 17.06 29.17 -7.94
C ILE A 71 18.57 28.95 -7.78
N LYS A 72 19.38 29.39 -8.75
CA LYS A 72 20.85 29.26 -8.67
C LYS A 72 21.42 30.02 -7.46
N GLN A 73 20.89 31.21 -7.18
CA GLN A 73 21.29 31.99 -6.01
C GLN A 73 20.91 31.27 -4.72
N LEU A 74 19.70 30.69 -4.69
CA LEU A 74 19.22 29.93 -3.54
C LEU A 74 20.07 28.66 -3.29
N LEU A 75 20.54 27.98 -4.34
CA LEU A 75 21.46 26.83 -4.19
C LEU A 75 22.78 27.21 -3.48
N SER A 76 23.30 28.42 -3.72
CA SER A 76 24.56 28.89 -3.13
C SER A 76 24.43 29.50 -1.73
N ASP A 77 23.23 29.94 -1.33
CA ASP A 77 23.02 30.69 -0.08
C ASP A 77 22.32 29.82 0.98
N VAL A 78 23.07 29.42 2.01
CA VAL A 78 22.55 28.56 3.10
C VAL A 78 21.53 29.30 3.97
N SER A 79 21.75 30.59 4.23
CA SER A 79 20.86 31.39 5.09
C SER A 79 19.50 31.59 4.43
N ARG A 80 19.50 31.98 3.14
CA ARG A 80 18.26 32.11 2.36
C ARG A 80 17.52 30.79 2.22
N ARG A 81 18.23 29.67 2.06
CA ARG A 81 17.60 28.34 2.06
C ARG A 81 16.89 28.06 3.37
N ARG A 82 17.54 28.33 4.50
CA ARG A 82 16.93 28.12 5.83
C ARG A 82 15.67 28.97 6.02
N GLU A 83 15.70 30.24 5.65
CA GLU A 83 14.51 31.11 5.70
C GLU A 83 13.38 30.59 4.81
N CYS A 84 13.72 30.17 3.60
CA CYS A 84 12.78 29.56 2.67
C CYS A 84 12.16 28.28 3.24
N SER A 85 12.95 27.41 3.85
CA SER A 85 12.49 26.19 4.54
C SER A 85 11.51 26.48 5.67
N ILE A 86 11.77 27.50 6.49
CA ILE A 86 10.86 27.89 7.59
C ILE A 86 9.52 28.34 7.00
N ARG A 87 9.54 29.24 6.02
CA ARG A 87 8.33 29.70 5.32
C ARG A 87 7.58 28.53 4.67
N ALA A 88 8.28 27.63 4.00
CA ALA A 88 7.71 26.48 3.32
C ALA A 88 6.98 25.53 4.28
N ARG A 89 7.54 25.28 5.46
CA ARG A 89 6.86 24.47 6.50
C ARG A 89 5.58 25.13 6.99
N HIS A 90 5.55 26.45 7.16
CA HIS A 90 4.33 27.17 7.48
C HIS A 90 3.27 27.07 6.37
N LEU A 91 3.68 27.22 5.10
CA LEU A 91 2.77 27.04 3.96
C LEU A 91 2.19 25.62 3.90
N LEU A 92 3.02 24.60 4.13
CA LEU A 92 2.57 23.20 4.19
C LEU A 92 1.67 22.94 5.40
N GLY A 93 1.99 23.53 6.55
CA GLY A 93 1.15 23.47 7.74
C GLY A 93 -0.25 24.00 7.46
N ASN A 94 -0.36 25.18 6.84
CA ASN A 94 -1.65 25.74 6.44
C ASN A 94 -2.36 24.86 5.40
N MET A 95 -1.64 24.36 4.40
CA MET A 95 -2.20 23.54 3.33
C MET A 95 -2.80 22.21 3.85
N PHE A 96 -2.15 21.57 4.82
CA PHE A 96 -2.59 20.30 5.40
C PHE A 96 -3.38 20.48 6.71
N GLY A 97 -3.70 21.71 7.12
CA GLY A 97 -4.41 21.98 8.37
C GLY A 97 -3.66 21.47 9.61
N ILE A 98 -2.34 21.63 9.65
CA ILE A 98 -1.48 21.32 10.79
C ILE A 98 -1.28 22.61 11.58
N HIS A 99 -1.71 22.62 12.84
CA HIS A 99 -1.49 23.71 13.78
C HIS A 99 -0.40 23.32 14.76
N GLY A 100 0.47 24.28 15.11
CA GLY A 100 1.54 24.05 16.07
C GLY A 100 2.73 24.99 15.89
N THR A 101 3.72 24.77 16.73
CA THR A 101 5.04 25.41 16.69
C THR A 101 5.84 24.99 15.46
N GLU A 102 6.91 25.74 15.14
CA GLU A 102 7.82 25.37 14.04
C GLU A 102 8.39 23.96 14.20
N LEU A 103 8.68 23.54 15.45
CA LEU A 103 9.21 22.22 15.75
C LEU A 103 8.20 21.11 15.42
N GLU A 104 6.93 21.31 15.75
CA GLU A 104 5.84 20.37 15.45
C GLU A 104 5.59 20.29 13.94
N LEU A 105 5.59 21.43 13.24
CA LEU A 105 5.49 21.46 11.77
C LEU A 105 6.67 20.72 11.12
N LYS A 106 7.90 20.98 11.60
CA LYS A 106 9.10 20.28 11.13
C LYS A 106 9.01 18.77 11.37
N SER A 107 8.58 18.36 12.55
CA SER A 107 8.36 16.95 12.88
C SER A 107 7.35 16.31 11.92
N ARG A 108 6.16 16.90 11.74
CA ARG A 108 5.13 16.37 10.82
C ARG A 108 5.60 16.26 9.38
N VAL A 109 6.27 17.28 8.85
CA VAL A 109 6.84 17.24 7.49
C VAL A 109 7.89 16.14 7.37
N SER A 110 8.67 15.90 8.43
CA SER A 110 9.66 14.82 8.47
C SER A 110 8.98 13.45 8.47
N ASP A 111 7.80 13.31 9.07
CA ASP A 111 7.00 12.07 9.06
C ASP A 111 6.47 11.75 7.66
N TYR A 112 6.14 12.78 6.87
CA TYR A 112 5.78 12.61 5.47
C TYR A 112 6.97 12.11 4.64
N ALA A 113 8.19 12.60 4.92
CA ALA A 113 9.41 12.09 4.30
C ALA A 113 9.66 10.61 4.69
N ARG A 114 9.53 10.27 5.98
CA ARG A 114 9.63 8.88 6.46
C ARG A 114 8.62 7.96 5.78
N THR A 115 7.39 8.42 5.60
CA THR A 115 6.35 7.66 4.89
C THR A 115 6.71 7.46 3.42
N ALA A 116 7.25 8.48 2.75
CA ALA A 116 7.73 8.36 1.38
C ALA A 116 8.86 7.32 1.24
N ASP A 117 9.81 7.31 2.16
CA ASP A 117 10.88 6.29 2.18
C ASP A 117 10.33 4.89 2.48
N ALA A 118 9.36 4.77 3.40
CA ALA A 118 8.69 3.52 3.73
C ALA A 118 7.97 2.90 2.52
N VAL A 119 7.39 3.72 1.62
CA VAL A 119 6.81 3.23 0.34
C VAL A 119 7.87 2.52 -0.50
N ILE A 120 9.04 3.13 -0.67
CA ILE A 120 10.11 2.56 -1.48
C ILE A 120 10.71 1.33 -0.81
N ASN A 121 10.95 1.38 0.49
CA ASN A 121 11.48 0.27 1.26
C ASN A 121 10.52 -0.93 1.29
N SER A 122 9.21 -0.70 1.39
CA SER A 122 8.20 -1.75 1.31
C SER A 122 8.23 -2.47 -0.03
N LEU A 123 8.31 -1.73 -1.15
CA LEU A 123 8.48 -2.31 -2.48
C LEU A 123 9.82 -3.03 -2.64
N LYS A 124 10.91 -2.45 -2.09
CA LYS A 124 12.25 -3.04 -2.12
C LYS A 124 12.31 -4.39 -1.45
N ILE A 125 11.71 -4.52 -0.27
CA ILE A 125 11.73 -5.74 0.52
C ILE A 125 10.75 -6.78 -0.03
N LYS A 126 9.54 -6.36 -0.43
CA LYS A 126 8.48 -7.31 -0.80
C LYS A 126 8.50 -7.69 -2.28
N ILE A 127 8.67 -6.73 -3.18
CA ILE A 127 8.45 -6.93 -4.63
C ILE A 127 9.76 -6.99 -5.40
N PHE A 128 10.78 -6.25 -4.98
CA PHE A 128 12.03 -6.10 -5.72
C PHE A 128 13.24 -6.67 -4.96
N ALA A 129 13.06 -7.59 -4.00
CA ALA A 129 14.17 -8.07 -3.16
C ALA A 129 15.39 -8.57 -3.97
N PRO A 130 15.25 -9.39 -5.03
CA PRO A 130 16.38 -9.80 -5.86
C PRO A 130 17.02 -8.65 -6.69
N TYR A 131 16.31 -7.52 -6.81
CA TYR A 131 16.69 -6.34 -7.60
C TYR A 131 17.02 -5.13 -6.71
N ALA A 132 17.19 -5.33 -5.41
CA ALA A 132 17.31 -4.27 -4.42
C ALA A 132 18.47 -3.29 -4.70
N SER A 133 19.55 -3.76 -5.33
CA SER A 133 20.71 -2.94 -5.72
C SER A 133 20.35 -1.87 -6.77
N HIS A 134 19.46 -2.18 -7.71
CA HIS A 134 19.03 -1.23 -8.74
C HIS A 134 18.22 -0.08 -8.13
N ILE A 135 17.31 -0.42 -7.21
CA ILE A 135 16.35 0.51 -6.62
C ILE A 135 16.81 1.15 -5.30
N ALA A 136 18.03 0.84 -4.85
CA ALA A 136 18.62 1.48 -3.68
C ALA A 136 18.57 3.01 -3.85
N ILE A 137 18.07 3.70 -2.81
CA ILE A 137 17.92 5.14 -2.78
C ILE A 137 19.31 5.76 -2.60
N THR A 138 19.56 6.88 -3.28
CA THR A 138 20.76 7.69 -3.06
C THR A 138 20.74 8.28 -1.64
N ASN A 139 21.83 8.09 -0.88
CA ASN A 139 21.94 8.47 0.53
C ASN A 139 21.52 9.92 0.81
N GLU A 140 21.95 10.86 -0.04
CA GLU A 140 21.63 12.28 0.09
C GLU A 140 20.11 12.54 0.02
N VAL A 141 19.38 11.76 -0.79
CA VAL A 141 17.92 11.85 -0.90
C VAL A 141 17.23 11.13 0.26
N GLU A 142 17.78 10.01 0.70
CA GLU A 142 17.25 9.24 1.83
C GLU A 142 17.27 10.05 3.13
N ILE A 143 18.39 10.73 3.44
CA ILE A 143 18.51 11.55 4.66
C ILE A 143 17.75 12.87 4.59
N ALA A 144 17.45 13.36 3.38
CA ALA A 144 16.76 14.64 3.20
C ALA A 144 15.28 14.54 3.54
N ALA A 145 14.86 15.27 4.57
CA ALA A 145 13.46 15.40 4.99
C ALA A 145 12.85 16.77 4.66
N ASP A 146 13.68 17.78 4.38
CA ASP A 146 13.20 19.12 4.04
C ASP A 146 12.72 19.18 2.58
N PRO A 147 11.45 19.57 2.34
CA PRO A 147 10.93 19.74 0.99
C PRO A 147 11.72 20.73 0.13
N ILE A 148 12.32 21.77 0.74
CA ILE A 148 13.11 22.76 0.01
C ILE A 148 14.43 22.15 -0.46
N ASP A 149 15.13 21.41 0.41
CA ASP A 149 16.36 20.72 0.00
C ASP A 149 16.09 19.72 -1.11
N LEU A 150 15.05 18.89 -0.97
CA LEU A 150 14.64 17.95 -2.01
C LEU A 150 14.27 18.65 -3.32
N LEU A 151 13.57 19.79 -3.27
CA LEU A 151 13.15 20.51 -4.46
C LEU A 151 14.35 21.16 -5.16
N LEU A 152 15.29 21.69 -4.39
CA LEU A 152 16.52 22.26 -4.90
C LEU A 152 17.45 21.20 -5.52
N MET A 153 17.51 20.00 -4.96
CA MET A 153 18.25 18.87 -5.57
C MET A 153 17.80 18.62 -7.01
N ILE A 154 16.50 18.76 -7.33
CA ILE A 154 15.98 18.58 -8.70
C ILE A 154 16.66 19.54 -9.70
N PHE A 155 17.06 20.73 -9.26
CA PHE A 155 17.63 21.79 -10.10
C PHE A 155 19.15 21.90 -10.01
N ASP A 156 19.82 21.05 -9.23
CA ASP A 156 21.25 21.11 -8.99
C ASP A 156 21.99 20.05 -9.82
N ASP A 157 22.74 20.51 -10.83
CA ASP A 157 23.44 19.64 -11.79
C ASP A 157 24.58 18.82 -11.18
N ARG A 158 25.00 19.12 -9.93
CA ARG A 158 25.95 18.28 -9.18
C ARG A 158 25.38 16.90 -8.87
N TYR A 159 24.04 16.78 -8.80
CA TYR A 159 23.37 15.51 -8.57
C TYR A 159 23.14 14.76 -9.87
N HIS A 160 23.51 13.48 -9.86
CA HIS A 160 23.21 12.58 -10.97
C HIS A 160 21.69 12.52 -11.25
N ARG A 161 21.32 12.25 -12.51
CA ARG A 161 19.93 12.15 -12.97
C ARG A 161 19.05 11.28 -12.06
N LYS A 162 19.58 10.16 -11.56
CA LYS A 162 18.89 9.27 -10.61
C LYS A 162 18.51 9.99 -9.32
N ALA A 163 19.46 10.63 -8.65
CA ALA A 163 19.22 11.33 -7.38
C ALA A 163 18.18 12.47 -7.55
N ARG A 164 18.25 13.22 -8.65
CA ARG A 164 17.28 14.27 -8.97
C ARG A 164 15.86 13.72 -9.16
N PHE A 165 15.73 12.59 -9.84
CA PHE A 165 14.44 11.90 -9.96
C PHE A 165 13.96 11.37 -8.61
N GLU A 166 14.84 10.81 -7.79
CA GLU A 166 14.48 10.31 -6.47
C GLU A 166 13.99 11.42 -5.55
N ALA A 167 14.59 12.60 -5.59
CA ALA A 167 14.11 13.78 -4.84
C ALA A 167 12.71 14.21 -5.32
N GLN A 168 12.49 14.29 -6.64
CA GLN A 168 11.17 14.56 -7.23
C GLN A 168 10.12 13.51 -6.84
N ARG A 169 10.52 12.24 -6.81
CA ARG A 169 9.70 11.11 -6.37
C ARG A 169 9.33 11.26 -4.90
N LYS A 170 10.31 11.49 -4.03
CA LYS A 170 10.11 11.65 -2.58
C LYS A 170 9.14 12.78 -2.29
N LEU A 171 9.31 13.96 -2.91
CA LEU A 171 8.36 15.08 -2.77
C LEU A 171 6.93 14.72 -3.19
N SER A 172 6.76 14.00 -4.29
CA SER A 172 5.43 13.59 -4.75
C SER A 172 4.77 12.60 -3.77
N LEU A 173 5.55 11.70 -3.18
CA LEU A 173 5.08 10.78 -2.15
C LEU A 173 4.79 11.48 -0.82
N MET A 174 5.60 12.46 -0.42
CA MET A 174 5.36 13.30 0.76
C MET A 174 4.05 14.07 0.64
N SER A 175 3.75 14.62 -0.54
CA SER A 175 2.48 15.32 -0.78
C SER A 175 1.26 14.39 -0.62
N LEU A 176 1.37 13.13 -1.08
CA LEU A 176 0.33 12.13 -0.85
C LEU A 176 0.21 11.76 0.63
N ALA A 177 1.34 11.57 1.32
CA ALA A 177 1.36 11.26 2.76
C ALA A 177 0.71 12.37 3.58
N GLY A 178 1.01 13.65 3.30
CA GLY A 178 0.36 14.78 3.98
C GLY A 178 -1.14 14.87 3.72
N SER A 179 -1.58 14.60 2.49
CA SER A 179 -3.02 14.58 2.16
C SER A 179 -3.76 13.45 2.87
N ILE A 180 -3.11 12.29 3.03
CA ILE A 180 -3.63 11.13 3.76
C ILE A 180 -3.73 11.45 5.26
N ASP A 181 -2.66 11.97 5.87
CA ASP A 181 -2.64 12.35 7.29
C ASP A 181 -3.71 13.39 7.62
N GLN A 182 -3.88 14.42 6.77
CA GLN A 182 -4.95 15.39 6.92
C GLN A 182 -6.32 14.71 6.97
N ARG A 183 -6.62 13.84 6.00
CA ARG A 183 -7.91 13.14 5.92
C ARG A 183 -8.12 12.20 7.11
N GLU A 184 -7.09 11.52 7.58
CA GLU A 184 -7.16 10.66 8.78
C GLU A 184 -7.53 11.45 10.03
N ARG A 185 -6.94 12.64 10.21
CA ARG A 185 -7.28 13.55 11.32
C ARG A 185 -8.71 14.07 11.22
N GLU A 186 -9.15 14.48 10.03
CA GLU A 186 -10.52 14.95 9.78
C GLU A 186 -11.58 13.86 10.03
N THR A 187 -11.23 12.60 9.83
CA THR A 187 -12.15 11.46 9.96
C THR A 187 -12.05 10.72 11.29
N GLY A 188 -11.12 11.10 12.16
CA GLY A 188 -10.97 10.50 13.51
C GLY A 188 -10.69 9.00 13.48
N ILE A 189 -9.89 8.51 12.52
CA ILE A 189 -9.78 7.06 12.28
C ILE A 189 -9.17 6.29 13.45
N GLU A 190 -8.23 6.89 14.19
CA GLU A 190 -7.66 6.24 15.39
C GLU A 190 -8.73 5.97 16.44
N ASP A 191 -9.57 6.97 16.73
CA ASP A 191 -10.63 6.86 17.73
C ASP A 191 -11.72 5.87 17.27
N ASN A 192 -12.05 5.90 15.98
CA ASN A 192 -12.93 4.91 15.36
C ASN A 192 -12.34 3.50 15.46
N PHE A 193 -11.03 3.33 15.26
CA PHE A 193 -10.40 2.02 15.38
C PHE A 193 -10.50 1.46 16.80
N SER A 194 -10.21 2.28 17.81
CA SER A 194 -10.35 1.89 19.22
C SER A 194 -11.79 1.51 19.54
N THR A 195 -12.75 2.37 19.16
CA THR A 195 -14.19 2.14 19.37
C THR A 195 -14.66 0.82 18.74
N PHE A 196 -14.16 0.51 17.53
CA PHE A 196 -14.49 -0.74 16.86
C PHE A 196 -13.90 -1.96 17.60
N LEU A 197 -12.67 -1.88 18.10
CA LEU A 197 -12.08 -2.96 18.90
C LEU A 197 -12.86 -3.20 20.20
N ASP A 198 -13.28 -2.13 20.87
CA ASP A 198 -14.08 -2.21 22.10
C ASP A 198 -15.45 -2.84 21.82
N PHE A 199 -16.11 -2.43 20.74
CA PHE A 199 -17.36 -3.06 20.28
C PHE A 199 -17.19 -4.57 20.09
N LEU A 200 -16.14 -4.99 19.38
CA LEU A 200 -15.87 -6.39 19.12
C LEU A 200 -15.62 -7.18 20.42
N ASN A 201 -14.80 -6.65 21.32
CA ASN A 201 -14.47 -7.30 22.59
C ASN A 201 -15.66 -7.35 23.56
N GLN A 202 -16.52 -6.34 23.57
CA GLN A 202 -17.65 -6.26 24.50
C GLN A 202 -18.87 -7.06 24.03
N TYR A 203 -19.15 -7.07 22.72
CA TYR A 203 -20.42 -7.58 22.18
C TYR A 203 -20.30 -8.75 21.21
N VAL A 204 -19.15 -8.93 20.54
CA VAL A 204 -19.00 -9.94 19.48
C VAL A 204 -18.28 -11.19 19.98
N TRP A 205 -17.16 -11.05 20.68
CA TRP A 205 -16.36 -12.20 21.11
C TRP A 205 -16.94 -12.90 22.33
N SER A 206 -16.68 -14.21 22.42
CA SER A 206 -17.02 -15.02 23.59
C SER A 206 -16.27 -14.51 24.82
N LYS A 207 -16.99 -14.38 25.96
CA LYS A 207 -16.40 -14.01 27.25
C LYS A 207 -15.70 -15.18 27.96
N HIS A 208 -15.83 -16.40 27.43
CA HIS A 208 -15.16 -17.58 27.98
C HIS A 208 -13.65 -17.58 27.70
N GLN A 209 -13.19 -16.87 26.65
CA GLN A 209 -11.77 -16.68 26.35
C GLN A 209 -11.31 -15.30 26.80
N LYS A 210 -10.10 -15.21 27.37
CA LYS A 210 -9.52 -13.92 27.74
C LYS A 210 -9.18 -13.10 26.49
N ILE A 211 -9.14 -11.78 26.63
CA ILE A 211 -8.64 -10.89 25.57
C ILE A 211 -7.17 -11.24 25.30
N GLY A 212 -6.82 -11.52 24.05
CA GLY A 212 -5.48 -11.93 23.65
C GLY A 212 -5.23 -13.45 23.69
N GLU A 213 -6.14 -14.23 24.28
CA GLU A 213 -6.11 -15.68 24.23
C GLU A 213 -6.59 -16.18 22.86
N HIS A 214 -5.88 -17.15 22.29
CA HIS A 214 -6.18 -17.72 20.99
C HIS A 214 -6.03 -19.24 21.03
N ASP A 215 -6.98 -19.92 20.41
CA ASP A 215 -6.93 -21.35 20.12
C ASP A 215 -6.04 -21.57 18.89
N ILE A 216 -4.88 -22.20 19.08
CA ILE A 216 -3.91 -22.45 18.00
C ILE A 216 -4.30 -23.74 17.29
N VAL A 217 -4.65 -23.60 16.01
CA VAL A 217 -4.97 -24.75 15.15
C VAL A 217 -4.17 -24.69 13.87
N TYR A 218 -4.05 -25.82 13.19
CA TYR A 218 -3.38 -25.93 11.91
C TYR A 218 -4.38 -26.38 10.84
N LEU A 219 -4.33 -25.75 9.66
CA LEU A 219 -5.01 -26.24 8.47
C LEU A 219 -4.05 -27.12 7.70
N LEU A 220 -4.32 -28.42 7.65
CA LEU A 220 -3.68 -29.32 6.71
C LEU A 220 -4.50 -29.31 5.42
N SER A 221 -3.96 -28.72 4.35
CA SER A 221 -4.62 -28.64 3.05
C SER A 221 -3.88 -29.45 1.99
N ASN A 222 -4.66 -30.05 1.09
CA ASN A 222 -4.17 -30.73 -0.10
C ASN A 222 -4.51 -29.90 -1.34
N HIS A 223 -3.56 -29.80 -2.27
CA HIS A 223 -3.64 -28.93 -3.43
C HIS A 223 -3.44 -29.69 -4.73
N GLN A 224 -4.21 -29.36 -5.77
CA GLN A 224 -4.09 -29.97 -7.09
C GLN A 224 -2.81 -29.51 -7.80
N ASP A 225 -2.14 -30.41 -8.51
CA ASP A 225 -0.89 -30.10 -9.22
C ASP A 225 -1.06 -29.05 -10.36
N ALA A 226 -2.25 -28.96 -10.97
CA ALA A 226 -2.48 -28.11 -12.13
C ALA A 226 -2.45 -26.60 -11.81
N ASP A 227 -3.10 -26.19 -10.73
CA ASP A 227 -3.29 -24.78 -10.35
C ASP A 227 -3.12 -24.51 -8.85
N PHE A 228 -2.73 -25.52 -8.07
CA PHE A 228 -2.59 -25.44 -6.62
C PHE A 228 -3.90 -25.08 -5.89
N SER A 229 -5.07 -25.32 -6.50
CA SER A 229 -6.37 -25.20 -5.83
C SER A 229 -6.53 -26.25 -4.74
N CYS A 230 -7.13 -25.84 -3.63
CA CYS A 230 -7.43 -26.70 -2.49
C CYS A 230 -8.49 -27.74 -2.86
N SER A 231 -8.14 -29.02 -2.77
CA SER A 231 -9.06 -30.15 -2.90
C SER A 231 -9.67 -30.54 -1.56
N GLU A 232 -8.88 -30.46 -0.49
CA GLU A 232 -9.29 -30.87 0.86
C GLU A 232 -8.60 -30.00 1.91
N VAL A 233 -9.28 -29.73 3.03
CA VAL A 233 -8.68 -29.09 4.21
C VAL A 233 -9.20 -29.73 5.49
N LYS A 234 -8.27 -30.08 6.38
CA LYS A 234 -8.56 -30.59 7.72
C LYS A 234 -8.02 -29.62 8.77
N VAL A 235 -8.80 -29.37 9.81
CA VAL A 235 -8.35 -28.63 10.99
C VAL A 235 -7.71 -29.61 11.97
N LEU A 236 -6.49 -29.33 12.40
CA LEU A 236 -5.69 -30.13 13.31
C LEU A 236 -5.40 -29.36 14.60
N THR A 237 -5.30 -30.09 15.70
CA THR A 237 -4.73 -29.59 16.95
C THR A 237 -3.22 -29.42 16.81
N GLN A 238 -2.59 -28.77 17.79
CA GLN A 238 -1.13 -28.65 17.84
C GLN A 238 -0.43 -30.02 17.95
N GLU A 239 -1.02 -30.95 18.71
CA GLU A 239 -0.50 -32.31 18.88
C GLU A 239 -0.56 -33.09 17.57
N ASP A 240 -1.73 -33.09 16.91
CA ASP A 240 -1.89 -33.78 15.62
C ASP A 240 -0.94 -33.20 14.55
N ALA A 241 -0.78 -31.87 14.54
CA ALA A 241 0.06 -31.17 13.57
C ALA A 241 1.54 -31.52 13.71
N ALA A 242 2.02 -31.81 14.94
CA ALA A 242 3.41 -32.21 15.19
C ALA A 242 3.78 -33.57 14.56
N HIS A 243 2.78 -34.39 14.24
CA HIS A 243 2.98 -35.71 13.64
C HIS A 243 2.76 -35.73 12.12
N VAL A 244 2.42 -34.59 11.50
CA VAL A 244 2.21 -34.48 10.06
C VAL A 244 3.54 -34.43 9.33
N LYS A 245 3.76 -35.39 8.43
CA LYS A 245 4.82 -35.30 7.41
C LYS A 245 4.27 -34.68 6.14
N LEU A 246 4.82 -33.53 5.76
CA LEU A 246 4.38 -32.85 4.55
C LEU A 246 4.91 -33.54 3.30
N THR A 247 4.02 -33.77 2.33
CA THR A 247 4.38 -34.23 1.00
C THR A 247 4.09 -33.13 -0.03
N LYS A 248 4.54 -33.34 -1.27
CA LYS A 248 4.26 -32.42 -2.38
C LYS A 248 2.75 -32.17 -2.48
N GLY A 249 2.37 -30.89 -2.63
CA GLY A 249 0.97 -30.49 -2.71
C GLY A 249 0.27 -30.35 -1.34
N ASN A 250 0.91 -30.72 -0.22
CA ASN A 250 0.37 -30.43 1.10
C ASN A 250 0.89 -29.11 1.68
N LYS A 251 0.04 -28.44 2.46
CA LYS A 251 0.41 -27.28 3.27
C LYS A 251 -0.13 -27.41 4.68
N LEU A 252 0.69 -26.98 5.64
CA LEU A 252 0.30 -26.83 7.04
C LEU A 252 0.27 -25.34 7.38
N THR A 253 -0.92 -24.79 7.59
CA THR A 253 -1.11 -23.35 7.84
C THR A 253 -1.56 -23.11 9.26
N LEU A 254 -0.77 -22.38 10.05
CA LEU A 254 -1.15 -22.01 11.42
C LEU A 254 -2.23 -20.93 11.41
N LEU A 255 -3.28 -21.13 12.23
CA LEU A 255 -4.30 -20.13 12.52
C LEU A 255 -4.45 -19.94 14.04
N LYS A 256 -4.62 -18.69 14.45
CA LYS A 256 -4.89 -18.30 15.84
C LYS A 256 -6.35 -17.89 15.98
N ARG A 257 -7.21 -18.79 16.45
CA ARG A 257 -8.65 -18.57 16.46
C ARG A 257 -9.14 -17.98 17.78
N ARG A 258 -10.11 -17.07 17.68
CA ARG A 258 -10.98 -16.67 18.78
C ARG A 258 -12.31 -17.40 18.64
N ARG A 259 -13.25 -17.12 19.54
CA ARG A 259 -14.58 -17.70 19.52
C ARG A 259 -15.67 -16.65 19.67
N PHE A 260 -16.85 -16.93 19.12
CA PHE A 260 -18.07 -16.16 19.35
C PHE A 260 -19.25 -17.10 19.64
N ILE A 261 -20.26 -16.59 20.34
CA ILE A 261 -21.42 -17.40 20.76
C ILE A 261 -22.60 -17.08 19.85
N ALA A 262 -23.20 -18.11 19.25
CA ALA A 262 -24.42 -18.02 18.48
C ALA A 262 -25.44 -19.06 18.98
N GLY A 263 -26.49 -18.59 19.67
CA GLY A 263 -27.39 -19.47 20.43
C GLY A 263 -26.62 -20.21 21.52
N ASN A 264 -26.69 -21.53 21.53
CA ASN A 264 -25.97 -22.38 22.50
C ASN A 264 -24.63 -22.92 21.97
N ARG A 265 -24.18 -22.45 20.79
CA ARG A 265 -22.95 -22.92 20.16
C ARG A 265 -21.86 -21.87 20.28
N GLU A 266 -20.67 -22.32 20.63
CA GLU A 266 -19.45 -21.51 20.54
C GLU A 266 -18.72 -21.87 19.25
N ILE A 267 -18.51 -20.88 18.37
CA ILE A 267 -18.01 -21.08 17.01
C ILE A 267 -16.61 -20.47 16.90
N PRO A 268 -15.60 -21.25 16.43
CA PRO A 268 -14.25 -20.75 16.26
C PRO A 268 -14.12 -19.90 14.99
N ILE A 269 -13.34 -18.83 15.09
CA ILE A 269 -13.12 -17.85 14.02
C ILE A 269 -11.68 -17.34 14.09
N TYR A 270 -10.94 -17.41 12.99
CA TYR A 270 -9.71 -16.63 12.87
C TYR A 270 -10.08 -15.22 12.46
N VAL A 271 -9.56 -14.21 13.17
CA VAL A 271 -9.81 -12.80 12.86
C VAL A 271 -8.49 -12.08 12.78
N SER A 272 -8.32 -11.31 11.72
CA SER A 272 -7.24 -10.32 11.58
C SER A 272 -7.88 -8.96 11.37
N ILE A 273 -7.78 -8.11 12.38
CA ILE A 273 -8.16 -6.71 12.29
C ILE A 273 -6.91 -5.93 11.96
N ARG A 274 -6.97 -5.11 10.92
CA ARG A 274 -5.82 -4.32 10.48
C ARG A 274 -6.23 -2.88 10.21
N LYS A 275 -5.41 -1.97 10.71
CA LYS A 275 -5.29 -0.62 10.18
C LYS A 275 -4.28 -0.67 9.03
N LYS A 276 -4.66 -0.14 7.86
CA LYS A 276 -3.74 -0.11 6.70
C LYS A 276 -2.58 0.84 7.02
N PRO A 277 -1.30 0.45 6.85
CA PRO A 277 -0.20 1.35 7.14
C PRO A 277 -0.12 2.49 6.10
N PRO A 278 0.47 3.65 6.43
CA PRO A 278 0.49 4.83 5.57
C PRO A 278 1.05 4.58 4.16
N GLU A 279 2.14 3.81 4.05
CA GLU A 279 2.75 3.51 2.76
C GLU A 279 1.85 2.66 1.85
N ALA A 280 1.03 1.78 2.42
CA ALA A 280 0.07 0.99 1.66
C ALA A 280 -1.10 1.86 1.13
N LYS A 281 -1.44 2.95 1.82
CA LYS A 281 -2.42 3.96 1.36
C LYS A 281 -1.87 4.77 0.20
N VAL A 282 -0.63 5.24 0.31
CA VAL A 282 0.09 5.92 -0.80
C VAL A 282 0.12 5.01 -2.04
N LEU A 283 0.49 3.73 -1.88
CA LEU A 283 0.46 2.76 -2.99
C LEU A 283 -0.97 2.54 -3.53
N LYS A 284 -2.02 2.60 -2.70
CA LYS A 284 -3.42 2.52 -3.16
C LYS A 284 -3.76 3.69 -4.08
N LEU A 285 -3.40 4.92 -3.71
CA LEU A 285 -3.59 6.13 -4.53
C LEU A 285 -2.83 6.04 -5.86
N LEU A 286 -1.55 5.65 -5.81
CA LEU A 286 -0.73 5.46 -7.01
C LEU A 286 -1.35 4.46 -7.98
N ARG A 287 -1.74 3.27 -7.50
CA ARG A 287 -2.32 2.21 -8.35
C ARG A 287 -3.68 2.59 -8.94
N LYS A 288 -4.45 3.42 -8.24
CA LYS A 288 -5.75 3.91 -8.71
C LYS A 288 -5.62 5.15 -9.60
N ASN A 289 -4.42 5.72 -9.74
CA ASN A 289 -4.18 7.00 -10.42
C ASN A 289 -5.04 8.13 -9.81
N GLU A 290 -5.09 8.20 -8.48
CA GLU A 290 -5.91 9.16 -7.72
C GLU A 290 -5.06 9.98 -6.76
N LYS A 291 -5.40 11.27 -6.61
CA LYS A 291 -4.81 12.15 -5.57
C LYS A 291 -5.75 12.41 -4.40
N ASN A 292 -7.04 12.14 -4.55
CA ASN A 292 -8.01 12.32 -3.48
C ASN A 292 -7.75 11.28 -2.37
N PRO A 293 -7.38 11.70 -1.15
CA PRO A 293 -7.05 10.79 -0.06
C PRO A 293 -8.25 9.93 0.38
N ALA A 294 -9.50 10.37 0.17
CA ALA A 294 -10.71 9.61 0.50
C ALA A 294 -10.69 8.20 -0.12
N VAL A 295 -10.17 8.06 -1.35
CA VAL A 295 -10.04 6.76 -2.04
C VAL A 295 -9.18 5.77 -1.25
N ALA A 296 -8.23 6.24 -0.45
CA ALA A 296 -7.35 5.37 0.33
C ALA A 296 -7.76 5.24 1.80
N VAL A 297 -8.36 6.29 2.36
CA VAL A 297 -8.63 6.46 3.79
C VAL A 297 -10.04 5.98 4.18
N ASP A 298 -11.05 6.15 3.34
CA ASP A 298 -12.44 5.79 3.70
C ASP A 298 -12.69 4.25 3.77
N ASP A 299 -11.72 3.44 3.32
CA ASP A 299 -11.68 1.96 3.49
C ASP A 299 -10.49 1.52 4.36
N GLU A 300 -10.15 2.31 5.38
CA GLU A 300 -8.94 2.09 6.16
C GLU A 300 -9.03 0.90 7.11
N LEU A 301 -10.19 0.76 7.77
CA LEU A 301 -10.44 -0.31 8.72
C LEU A 301 -10.85 -1.57 7.98
N GLY A 302 -10.07 -2.63 8.16
CA GLY A 302 -10.36 -3.93 7.58
C GLY A 302 -10.42 -5.02 8.64
N LEU A 303 -11.45 -5.86 8.57
CA LEU A 303 -11.54 -7.11 9.30
C LEU A 303 -11.55 -8.26 8.31
N MET A 304 -10.54 -9.13 8.40
CA MET A 304 -10.53 -10.40 7.71
C MET A 304 -10.92 -11.51 8.69
N ALA A 305 -11.84 -12.38 8.29
CA ALA A 305 -12.27 -13.51 9.09
C ALA A 305 -12.19 -14.83 8.32
N VAL A 306 -11.84 -15.92 9.00
CA VAL A 306 -11.87 -17.28 8.45
C VAL A 306 -12.69 -18.18 9.36
N LEU A 307 -13.73 -18.80 8.79
CA LEU A 307 -14.62 -19.75 9.47
C LEU A 307 -14.54 -21.13 8.82
N ASN A 308 -15.11 -22.13 9.49
CA ASN A 308 -15.07 -23.51 9.00
C ASN A 308 -15.94 -23.74 7.77
N SER A 309 -17.13 -23.12 7.71
CA SER A 309 -18.11 -23.36 6.65
C SER A 309 -18.82 -22.08 6.19
N ALA A 310 -19.46 -22.13 5.01
CA ALA A 310 -20.29 -21.03 4.53
C ALA A 310 -21.51 -20.78 5.45
N ALA A 311 -22.03 -21.82 6.11
CA ALA A 311 -23.09 -21.67 7.11
C ALA A 311 -22.59 -20.85 8.32
N ASP A 312 -21.40 -21.14 8.83
CA ASP A 312 -20.81 -20.36 9.93
C ASP A 312 -20.57 -18.91 9.53
N VAL A 313 -20.21 -18.63 8.26
CA VAL A 313 -20.09 -17.26 7.74
C VAL A 313 -21.42 -16.50 7.86
N LYS A 314 -22.54 -17.12 7.50
CA LYS A 314 -23.87 -16.50 7.64
C LYS A 314 -24.28 -16.34 9.10
N ILE A 315 -23.95 -17.30 9.96
CA ILE A 315 -24.17 -17.20 11.41
C ILE A 315 -23.37 -16.01 11.97
N PHE A 316 -22.11 -15.85 11.58
CA PHE A 316 -21.28 -14.73 12.01
C PHE A 316 -21.81 -13.38 11.52
N GLN A 317 -22.24 -13.28 10.26
CA GLN A 317 -22.87 -12.07 9.71
C GLN A 317 -24.12 -11.68 10.52
N LYS A 318 -24.99 -12.65 10.83
CA LYS A 318 -26.17 -12.42 11.68
C LYS A 318 -25.75 -12.01 13.10
N HIS A 319 -24.76 -12.68 13.68
CA HIS A 319 -24.25 -12.36 15.00
C HIS A 319 -23.69 -10.93 15.09
N LEU A 320 -23.00 -10.44 14.06
CA LEU A 320 -22.51 -9.06 14.01
C LEU A 320 -23.66 -8.03 14.07
N THR A 321 -24.69 -8.22 13.24
CA THR A 321 -25.86 -7.30 13.22
C THR A 321 -26.65 -7.33 14.54
N GLN A 322 -26.80 -8.50 15.16
CA GLN A 322 -27.40 -8.64 16.48
C GLN A 322 -26.53 -8.02 17.58
N SER A 323 -25.21 -8.16 17.49
CA SER A 323 -24.27 -7.57 18.44
C SER A 323 -24.29 -6.05 18.38
N ALA A 324 -24.40 -5.47 17.17
CA ALA A 324 -24.62 -4.03 17.00
C ALA A 324 -25.89 -3.57 17.72
N THR A 325 -27.00 -4.29 17.51
CA THR A 325 -28.29 -3.96 18.17
C THR A 325 -28.17 -4.02 19.70
N ARG A 326 -27.42 -5.00 20.25
CA ARG A 326 -27.14 -5.09 21.70
C ARG A 326 -26.22 -3.97 22.22
N ALA A 327 -25.46 -3.34 21.34
CA ALA A 327 -24.61 -2.19 21.64
C ALA A 327 -25.34 -0.86 21.40
N ASP A 328 -26.68 -0.88 21.38
CA ASP A 328 -27.56 0.25 21.09
C ASP A 328 -27.20 0.97 19.78
N SER A 329 -26.78 0.20 18.78
CA SER A 329 -26.36 0.72 17.47
C SER A 329 -26.97 -0.09 16.33
N PHE A 330 -27.19 0.57 15.20
CA PHE A 330 -27.64 -0.10 13.98
C PHE A 330 -26.45 -0.36 13.05
N MET A 331 -26.34 -1.59 12.53
CA MET A 331 -25.33 -1.97 11.55
C MET A 331 -25.96 -2.15 10.18
N ILE A 332 -25.46 -1.39 9.20
CA ILE A 332 -25.86 -1.52 7.79
C ILE A 332 -24.75 -2.21 7.03
N LEU A 333 -25.12 -3.17 6.17
CA LEU A 333 -24.19 -3.85 5.27
C LEU A 333 -24.32 -3.26 3.85
N GLU A 334 -23.21 -2.80 3.30
CA GLU A 334 -23.07 -2.12 2.00
C GLU A 334 -22.19 -2.92 1.05
N ASP A 335 -22.36 -2.70 -0.25
CA ASP A 335 -21.54 -3.28 -1.33
C ASP A 335 -21.29 -4.79 -1.18
N ILE A 336 -22.33 -5.55 -0.80
CA ILE A 336 -22.21 -6.98 -0.51
C ILE A 336 -21.88 -7.74 -1.80
N SER A 337 -20.81 -8.53 -1.74
CA SER A 337 -20.40 -9.46 -2.78
C SER A 337 -20.12 -10.82 -2.15
N ASP A 338 -20.95 -11.81 -2.47
CA ASP A 338 -20.82 -13.18 -2.01
C ASP A 338 -20.39 -14.09 -3.18
N THR A 339 -19.16 -14.60 -3.12
CA THR A 339 -18.67 -15.61 -4.07
C THR A 339 -18.39 -16.96 -3.38
N LEU A 340 -18.71 -17.11 -2.09
CA LEU A 340 -18.54 -18.36 -1.35
C LEU A 340 -19.59 -19.41 -1.73
N THR A 341 -20.77 -18.98 -2.16
CA THR A 341 -21.91 -19.85 -2.51
C THR A 341 -22.02 -20.14 -4.02
N GLY A 342 -20.99 -19.77 -4.79
CA GLY A 342 -20.96 -19.86 -6.25
C GLY A 342 -21.09 -18.49 -6.92
N GLY A 343 -20.29 -18.25 -7.96
CA GLY A 343 -20.25 -16.97 -8.68
C GLY A 343 -18.81 -16.51 -8.98
N ARG A 344 -18.65 -15.57 -9.92
CA ARG A 344 -17.39 -14.85 -10.18
C ARG A 344 -17.59 -13.37 -9.89
N HIS A 345 -16.59 -12.70 -9.30
CA HIS A 345 -16.66 -11.24 -9.15
C HIS A 345 -16.67 -10.56 -10.52
N LYS A 346 -17.59 -9.59 -10.72
CA LYS A 346 -17.42 -8.58 -11.77
C LYS A 346 -16.31 -7.62 -11.34
N ALA A 347 -15.06 -8.03 -11.53
CA ALA A 347 -13.90 -7.19 -11.27
C ALA A 347 -13.86 -6.02 -12.29
N THR A 348 -14.40 -4.85 -11.91
CA THR A 348 -14.29 -3.63 -12.71
C THR A 348 -12.91 -2.95 -12.55
N SER A 349 -12.15 -3.31 -11.51
CA SER A 349 -10.82 -2.75 -11.28
C SER A 349 -9.71 -3.67 -11.77
N THR A 350 -8.90 -3.19 -12.73
CA THR A 350 -7.54 -3.73 -12.98
C THR A 350 -6.83 -3.84 -11.65
N GLY A 351 -6.56 -5.07 -11.22
CA GLY A 351 -6.07 -5.28 -9.88
C GLY A 351 -6.55 -6.58 -9.32
N SER A 352 -7.85 -6.75 -9.02
CA SER A 352 -8.48 -7.80 -8.17
C SER A 352 -8.59 -9.20 -8.80
N SER A 353 -8.29 -10.26 -8.04
CA SER A 353 -8.51 -11.65 -8.48
C SER A 353 -10.01 -11.91 -8.43
N SER A 354 -10.61 -12.20 -9.59
CA SER A 354 -12.03 -12.51 -9.70
C SER A 354 -12.37 -13.95 -9.30
N SER A 355 -11.35 -14.77 -9.01
CA SER A 355 -11.45 -16.21 -8.80
C SER A 355 -11.45 -16.63 -7.32
N THR A 356 -11.08 -15.75 -6.38
CA THR A 356 -11.09 -16.09 -4.94
C THR A 356 -12.52 -16.11 -4.40
N PRO A 357 -13.01 -17.24 -3.87
CA PRO A 357 -14.29 -17.27 -3.16
C PRO A 357 -14.15 -16.51 -1.83
N MET A 358 -15.02 -15.52 -1.59
CA MET A 358 -15.09 -14.77 -0.34
C MET A 358 -16.44 -14.07 -0.20
N LEU A 359 -16.84 -13.76 1.04
CA LEU A 359 -17.90 -12.81 1.31
C LEU A 359 -17.24 -11.48 1.67
N LYS A 360 -17.47 -10.48 0.82
CA LYS A 360 -16.97 -9.12 1.02
C LYS A 360 -18.14 -8.16 1.19
N PHE A 361 -18.06 -7.27 2.16
CA PHE A 361 -19.02 -6.16 2.33
C PHE A 361 -18.38 -5.04 3.14
N PHE A 362 -18.99 -3.86 3.13
CA PHE A 362 -18.70 -2.82 4.11
C PHE A 362 -19.78 -2.81 5.19
N ALA A 363 -19.39 -2.68 6.45
CA ALA A 363 -20.32 -2.48 7.54
C ALA A 363 -20.23 -1.03 8.04
N ARG A 364 -21.37 -0.37 8.15
CA ARG A 364 -21.48 0.94 8.79
C ARG A 364 -22.04 0.79 10.20
N LEU A 365 -21.30 1.27 11.20
CA LEU A 365 -21.64 1.16 12.62
C LEU A 365 -21.08 2.37 13.37
N GLY A 366 -21.90 3.08 14.15
CA GLY A 366 -21.42 4.17 15.01
C GLY A 366 -20.63 5.26 14.29
N GLY A 367 -21.00 5.61 13.05
CA GLY A 367 -20.26 6.57 12.21
C GLY A 367 -19.03 6.00 11.50
N MET A 368 -18.64 4.76 11.80
CA MET A 368 -17.51 4.06 11.20
C MET A 368 -17.95 3.27 9.97
N ARG A 369 -17.03 3.10 9.00
CA ARG A 369 -17.19 2.21 7.86
C ARG A 369 -16.03 1.22 7.81
N VAL A 370 -16.32 -0.06 7.95
CA VAL A 370 -15.31 -1.14 8.07
C VAL A 370 -15.46 -2.12 6.91
N GLU A 371 -14.36 -2.43 6.22
CA GLU A 371 -14.31 -3.47 5.18
C GLU A 371 -14.24 -4.87 5.83
N PHE A 372 -15.21 -5.72 5.54
CA PHE A 372 -15.19 -7.13 5.94
C PHE A 372 -14.82 -8.00 4.75
N ILE A 373 -13.84 -8.89 4.94
CA ILE A 373 -13.46 -9.93 3.98
C ILE A 373 -13.50 -11.27 4.72
N ILE A 374 -14.48 -12.11 4.39
CA ILE A 374 -14.73 -13.36 5.11
C ILE A 374 -14.48 -14.55 4.18
N HIS A 375 -13.67 -15.48 4.67
CA HIS A 375 -13.30 -16.72 4.00
C HIS A 375 -13.83 -17.93 4.79
N THR A 376 -14.01 -19.04 4.09
CA THR A 376 -13.98 -20.39 4.67
C THR A 376 -12.54 -20.93 4.69
N ASN A 377 -12.24 -21.97 5.48
CA ASN A 377 -10.91 -22.60 5.49
C ASN A 377 -10.39 -22.94 4.08
N PRO A 378 -11.15 -23.62 3.17
CA PRO A 378 -10.68 -23.88 1.80
C PRO A 378 -10.40 -22.59 1.01
N SER A 379 -11.29 -21.60 1.10
CA SER A 379 -11.12 -20.36 0.35
C SER A 379 -9.95 -19.52 0.86
N TRP A 380 -9.62 -19.61 2.15
CA TRP A 380 -8.47 -18.96 2.74
C TRP A 380 -7.17 -19.58 2.25
N VAL A 381 -7.04 -20.91 2.24
CA VAL A 381 -5.84 -21.56 1.71
C VAL A 381 -5.71 -21.36 0.19
N ASN A 382 -6.82 -21.22 -0.55
CA ASN A 382 -6.77 -20.78 -1.95
C ASN A 382 -6.25 -19.35 -2.09
N TYR A 383 -6.76 -18.41 -1.29
CA TYR A 383 -6.26 -17.03 -1.25
C TYR A 383 -4.77 -16.93 -0.90
N MET A 384 -4.25 -17.90 -0.14
CA MET A 384 -2.82 -17.98 0.21
C MET A 384 -1.99 -18.64 -0.89
N TYR A 385 -2.48 -19.70 -1.53
CA TYR A 385 -1.62 -20.61 -2.30
C TYR A 385 -2.05 -20.86 -3.75
N GLN A 386 -3.33 -20.73 -4.11
CA GLN A 386 -3.80 -21.08 -5.46
C GLN A 386 -3.14 -20.17 -6.50
N LYS A 387 -2.79 -20.73 -7.66
CA LYS A 387 -2.22 -20.01 -8.79
C LYS A 387 -3.15 -18.90 -9.26
N ASP A 388 -2.58 -17.75 -9.61
CA ASP A 388 -3.32 -16.57 -10.08
C ASP A 388 -4.30 -15.96 -9.04
N THR A 389 -4.32 -16.51 -7.84
CA THR A 389 -5.22 -16.14 -6.73
C THR A 389 -4.44 -15.76 -5.47
N ALA A 390 -3.30 -16.42 -5.24
CA ALA A 390 -2.39 -16.16 -4.13
C ALA A 390 -2.06 -14.67 -3.97
N HIS A 391 -2.18 -14.17 -2.75
CA HIS A 391 -2.00 -12.75 -2.44
C HIS A 391 -0.66 -12.17 -2.93
N ASP A 392 0.45 -12.90 -2.77
CA ASP A 392 1.77 -12.39 -3.11
C ASP A 392 1.96 -12.20 -4.62
N GLU A 393 1.55 -13.19 -5.42
CA GLU A 393 1.57 -13.07 -6.89
C GLU A 393 0.69 -11.93 -7.38
N TYR A 394 -0.46 -11.80 -6.73
CA TYR A 394 -1.42 -10.77 -6.98
C TYR A 394 -0.85 -9.38 -6.69
N GLU A 395 -0.15 -9.18 -5.57
CA GLU A 395 0.49 -7.91 -5.23
C GLU A 395 1.54 -7.51 -6.27
N VAL A 396 2.37 -8.47 -6.72
CA VAL A 396 3.33 -8.26 -7.82
C VAL A 396 2.61 -7.75 -9.05
N ARG A 397 1.64 -8.51 -9.57
CA ARG A 397 0.88 -8.12 -10.78
C ARG A 397 0.29 -6.73 -10.64
N ARG A 398 -0.30 -6.42 -9.48
CA ARG A 398 -0.96 -5.14 -9.25
C ARG A 398 0.01 -3.95 -9.34
N ILE A 399 1.26 -4.09 -8.89
CA ILE A 399 2.27 -3.03 -8.96
C ILE A 399 2.76 -2.82 -10.40
N PHE A 400 2.97 -3.89 -11.15
CA PHE A 400 3.46 -3.81 -12.53
C PHE A 400 2.34 -3.43 -13.52
N ASP A 401 1.18 -4.08 -13.46
CA ASP A 401 0.09 -3.94 -14.43
C ASP A 401 -0.65 -2.60 -14.30
N SER A 402 -0.58 -1.96 -13.12
CA SER A 402 -1.04 -0.58 -12.95
C SER A 402 -0.08 0.45 -13.55
N GLY A 403 1.19 0.08 -13.81
CA GLY A 403 2.24 1.00 -14.22
C GLY A 403 2.92 1.75 -13.08
N VAL A 404 2.64 1.39 -11.81
CA VAL A 404 3.28 2.01 -10.64
C VAL A 404 4.77 1.70 -10.59
N ALA A 405 5.19 0.48 -10.99
CA ALA A 405 6.61 0.13 -11.11
C ALA A 405 7.38 1.12 -12.01
N GLU A 406 6.88 1.34 -13.23
CA GLU A 406 7.51 2.30 -14.17
C GLU A 406 7.43 3.74 -13.67
N LEU A 407 6.35 4.12 -12.97
CA LEU A 407 6.22 5.47 -12.43
C LEU A 407 7.25 5.76 -11.31
N LEU A 408 7.54 4.79 -10.46
CA LEU A 408 8.44 4.94 -9.31
C LEU A 408 9.90 4.56 -9.62
N PHE A 409 10.12 3.70 -10.61
CA PHE A 409 11.43 3.16 -10.98
C PHE A 409 11.64 3.14 -12.51
N PRO A 410 11.50 4.29 -13.21
CA PRO A 410 11.50 4.35 -14.67
C PRO A 410 12.73 3.66 -15.31
N ARG A 411 12.49 2.90 -16.37
CA ARG A 411 13.49 1.99 -16.97
C ARG A 411 14.78 2.69 -17.37
N ASP A 412 14.68 3.92 -17.87
CA ASP A 412 15.81 4.71 -18.35
C ASP A 412 16.66 5.33 -17.23
N ILE A 413 16.20 5.26 -15.98
CA ILE A 413 16.94 5.72 -14.79
C ILE A 413 17.43 4.52 -13.97
N TYR A 414 16.61 3.48 -13.83
CA TYR A 414 16.91 2.32 -12.97
C TYR A 414 17.48 1.11 -13.72
N LEU A 415 17.47 1.14 -15.05
CA LEU A 415 17.97 0.07 -15.91
C LEU A 415 17.25 -1.27 -15.65
N LEU A 416 15.96 -1.20 -15.32
CA LEU A 416 15.11 -2.36 -15.02
C LEU A 416 14.10 -2.58 -16.14
N ASP A 417 14.08 -3.80 -16.70
CA ASP A 417 12.98 -4.23 -17.55
C ASP A 417 11.85 -4.78 -16.68
N HIS A 418 10.83 -3.94 -16.45
CA HIS A 418 9.70 -4.29 -15.60
C HIS A 418 8.91 -5.52 -16.05
N SER A 419 8.92 -5.86 -17.35
CA SER A 419 8.24 -7.07 -17.83
C SER A 419 8.97 -8.34 -17.38
N ILE A 420 10.31 -8.31 -17.45
CA ILE A 420 11.18 -9.39 -17.00
C ILE A 420 11.10 -9.52 -15.48
N VAL A 421 11.24 -8.40 -14.75
CA VAL A 421 11.17 -8.39 -13.27
C VAL A 421 9.83 -8.96 -12.80
N ARG A 422 8.70 -8.50 -13.36
CA ARG A 422 7.36 -9.00 -13.04
C ARG A 422 7.27 -10.52 -13.17
N ASN A 423 7.68 -11.06 -14.30
CA ASN A 423 7.56 -12.49 -14.57
C ASN A 423 8.48 -13.33 -13.68
N ASN A 424 9.69 -12.84 -13.42
CA ASN A 424 10.63 -13.49 -12.50
C ASN A 424 10.11 -13.52 -11.07
N MET A 425 9.53 -12.42 -10.59
CA MET A 425 8.98 -12.35 -9.24
C MET A 425 7.75 -13.24 -9.06
N ILE A 426 6.84 -13.29 -10.04
CA ILE A 426 5.72 -14.25 -10.03
C ILE A 426 6.24 -15.69 -9.95
N ARG A 427 7.25 -16.03 -10.77
CA ARG A 427 7.86 -17.37 -10.74
C ARG A 427 8.52 -17.67 -9.40
N LEU A 428 9.20 -16.70 -8.79
CA LEU A 428 9.85 -16.85 -7.49
C LEU A 428 8.84 -17.14 -6.38
N PHE A 429 7.77 -16.35 -6.28
CA PHE A 429 6.71 -16.58 -5.30
C PHE A 429 6.01 -17.92 -5.52
N ARG A 430 5.72 -18.28 -6.77
CA ARG A 430 5.13 -19.58 -7.10
C ARG A 430 6.03 -20.73 -6.64
N LYS A 431 7.33 -20.64 -6.92
CA LYS A 431 8.32 -21.62 -6.47
C LYS A 431 8.35 -21.73 -4.94
N GLN A 432 8.36 -20.60 -4.23
CA GLN A 432 8.31 -20.59 -2.76
C GLN A 432 7.04 -21.24 -2.22
N ILE A 433 5.88 -20.94 -2.80
CA ILE A 433 4.60 -21.57 -2.44
C ILE A 433 4.67 -23.07 -2.70
N GLU A 434 5.10 -23.52 -3.88
CA GLU A 434 5.08 -24.93 -4.25
C GLU A 434 6.13 -25.76 -3.52
N GLU A 435 7.29 -25.19 -3.17
CA GLU A 435 8.41 -25.92 -2.56
C GLU A 435 8.48 -25.80 -1.03
N ALA A 436 7.65 -24.95 -0.39
CA ALA A 436 7.69 -24.75 1.06
C ALA A 436 7.41 -26.02 1.92
N TRP A 437 7.01 -27.16 1.32
CA TRP A 437 6.89 -28.44 2.04
C TRP A 437 8.25 -29.07 2.39
N HIS A 438 9.34 -28.63 1.75
CA HIS A 438 10.72 -29.04 2.09
C HIS A 438 11.28 -28.41 3.37
N TRP A 439 10.50 -27.65 4.14
CA TRP A 439 10.99 -26.89 5.29
C TRP A 439 11.69 -27.75 6.37
N GLU A 440 11.29 -29.02 6.56
CA GLU A 440 11.98 -29.94 7.48
C GLU A 440 13.46 -30.20 7.11
N GLU A 441 13.83 -30.07 5.83
CA GLU A 441 15.22 -30.24 5.37
C GLU A 441 16.07 -28.98 5.59
N ASN A 442 15.45 -27.79 5.73
CA ASN A 442 16.11 -26.48 5.74
C ASN A 442 16.01 -25.70 7.06
N GLY A 443 14.99 -25.95 7.89
CA GLY A 443 14.73 -25.18 9.12
C GLY A 443 15.20 -25.82 10.44
N THR A 444 15.59 -27.10 10.40
CA THR A 444 15.92 -27.92 11.58
C THR A 444 17.32 -28.51 11.51
N LYS A 445 18.32 -27.66 11.24
CA LYS A 445 19.73 -27.96 11.53
C LYS A 445 20.31 -26.96 12.53
N SER A 446 19.71 -26.85 13.72
CA SER A 446 20.53 -26.64 14.91
C SER A 446 21.21 -27.98 15.21
N LYS A 447 22.31 -28.26 14.50
CA LYS A 447 23.24 -29.28 14.98
C LYS A 447 23.79 -28.75 16.29
N GLY A 448 23.30 -29.30 17.40
CA GLY A 448 24.04 -29.27 18.65
C GLY A 448 25.43 -29.84 18.37
N LYS A 449 26.43 -28.99 18.51
CA LYS A 449 27.81 -29.36 18.77
C LYS A 449 28.24 -28.55 19.98
#